data_AF-G3GYC6-F1
#
_entry.id   AF-G3GYC6-F1
#
_cell.length_a   1.000
_cell.length_b   1.000
_cell.length_c   1.000
_cell.angle_alpha   90.00
_cell.angle_beta   90.00
_cell.angle_gamma   90.00
#
_symmetry.space_group_name_H-M   'P 1'
#
loop_
_entity.id
_entity.type
_entity.pdbx_description
1 polymer ?
#
loop_
_entity_poly.entity_id
_entity_poly.type
_entity_poly.pdbx_seq_one_letter_code
_entity_poly.pdbx_strand_id
1 'polypeptide(L)' 'MDLRTKSTGGAPTFNVTVTMTAKTLVLLMGKEGVHGGLINKKCYEMASHLRRSQY' A
#
# COMPACT_ATOMS: atom_id res chain seq x y z
N MET A 1 -0.27 6.71 -3.26
CA MET A 1 -0.23 6.20 -4.64
C MET A 1 -0.70 4.77 -4.61
N ASP A 2 -1.68 4.42 -5.45
CA ASP A 2 -2.22 3.06 -5.54
C ASP A 2 -1.83 2.44 -6.86
N LEU A 3 -1.41 1.19 -6.81
CA LEU A 3 -0.91 0.43 -7.93
C LEU A 3 -1.51 -0.98 -7.91
N ARG A 4 -1.40 -1.66 -9.04
CA ARG A 4 -1.66 -3.09 -9.13
C ARG A 4 -0.53 -3.77 -9.89
N THR A 5 -0.08 -4.92 -9.39
CA THR A 5 0.98 -5.68 -10.07
C THR A 5 0.49 -6.15 -11.45
N LYS A 6 1.44 -6.32 -12.38
CA LYS A 6 1.20 -6.99 -13.66
C LYS A 6 1.71 -8.42 -13.58
N SER A 7 1.07 -9.33 -14.31
CA SER A 7 1.46 -10.74 -14.39
C SER A 7 1.34 -11.25 -15.83
N THR A 8 1.96 -12.39 -16.09
CA THR A 8 1.84 -13.16 -17.34
C THR A 8 1.24 -14.55 -17.03
N GLY A 9 0.67 -15.22 -18.03
CA GLY A 9 0.20 -16.60 -17.89
C GLY A 9 -0.97 -16.80 -16.91
N GLY A 10 -1.77 -15.76 -16.64
CA GLY A 10 -2.93 -15.85 -15.76
C GLY A 10 -2.61 -15.88 -14.26
N ALA A 11 -1.36 -15.63 -13.86
CA ALA A 11 -1.02 -15.55 -12.44
C ALA A 11 -1.77 -14.39 -11.74
N PRO A 12 -2.13 -14.52 -10.45
CA PRO A 12 -2.85 -13.48 -9.72
C PRO A 12 -2.13 -12.13 -9.70
N THR A 13 -2.91 -11.04 -9.57
CA THR A 13 -2.40 -9.67 -9.41
C THR A 13 -2.84 -9.10 -8.08
N PHE A 14 -2.02 -8.19 -7.53
CA PHE A 14 -2.14 -7.70 -6.17
C PHE A 14 -2.21 -6.18 -6.14
N ASN A 15 -3.11 -5.63 -5.32
CA ASN A 15 -3.15 -4.20 -5.07
C ASN A 15 -2.00 -3.81 -4.14
N VAL A 16 -1.34 -2.69 -4.45
CA VAL A 16 -0.23 -2.13 -3.69
C VAL A 16 -0.53 -0.66 -3.41
N THR A 17 -0.28 -0.21 -2.18
CA THR A 17 -0.29 1.22 -1.85
C THR A 17 1.09 1.65 -1.37
N VAL A 18 1.54 2.80 -1.87
CA VAL A 18 2.71 3.52 -1.39
C VAL A 18 2.27 4.84 -0.79
N THR A 19 2.65 5.11 0.46
CA THR A 19 2.37 6.37 1.15
C THR A 19 3.66 6.99 1.66
N MET A 20 3.86 8.29 1.38
CA MET A 20 5.07 9.02 1.77
C MET A 20 4.91 9.70 3.13
N THR A 21 5.90 9.59 3.99
CA THR A 21 6.03 10.33 5.25
C THR A 21 7.14 11.38 5.13
N ALA A 22 7.61 11.97 6.24
CA ALA A 22 8.69 12.94 6.17
C ALA A 22 10.04 12.30 5.79
N LYS A 23 10.26 11.05 6.20
CA LYS A 23 11.55 10.34 6.09
C LYS A 23 11.43 8.95 5.48
N THR A 24 10.22 8.42 5.30
CA THR A 24 10.00 7.05 4.83
C THR A 24 8.95 6.95 3.72
N LEU A 25 9.01 5.86 2.98
CA LEU A 25 7.90 5.37 2.16
C LEU A 25 7.33 4.13 2.84
N VAL A 26 6.04 4.14 3.13
CA VAL A 26 5.31 2.95 3.61
C VAL A 26 4.74 2.23 2.40
N LEU A 27 5.13 0.97 2.21
CA LEU A 27 4.66 0.12 1.12
C LEU A 27 3.83 -1.03 1.71
N LEU A 28 2.66 -1.28 1.13
CA LEU A 28 1.81 -2.41 1.47
C LEU A 28 1.32 -3.10 0.20
N MET A 29 1.36 -4.42 0.19
CA MET A 29 0.76 -5.27 -0.84
C MET A 29 -0.31 -6.14 -0.18
N GLY A 30 -1.51 -6.17 -0.77
CA GLY A 30 -2.56 -7.08 -0.34
C GLY A 30 -2.29 -8.53 -0.76
N LYS A 31 -2.82 -9.48 0.01
CA LYS A 31 -2.97 -10.87 -0.47
C LYS A 31 -3.96 -10.90 -1.66
N GLU A 32 -4.00 -12.04 -2.35
CA GLU A 32 -4.93 -12.25 -3.47
C GLU A 32 -6.38 -11.94 -3.07
N GLY A 33 -7.11 -11.25 -3.95
CA GLY A 33 -8.52 -10.88 -3.73
C GLY A 33 -8.75 -9.71 -2.77
N VAL A 34 -7.74 -9.18 -2.08
CA VAL A 34 -7.92 -8.06 -1.16
C VAL A 34 -8.13 -6.75 -1.94
N HIS A 35 -9.25 -6.07 -1.64
CA HIS A 35 -9.61 -4.82 -2.29
C HIS A 35 -8.61 -3.69 -1.99
N GLY A 36 -8.28 -2.89 -3.02
CA GLY A 36 -7.29 -1.82 -2.92
C GLY A 36 -7.62 -0.76 -1.86
N GLY A 37 -8.90 -0.43 -1.68
CA GLY A 37 -9.33 0.51 -0.63
C GLY A 37 -8.97 0.08 0.80
N LEU A 38 -8.98 -1.23 1.10
CA LEU A 38 -8.55 -1.74 2.42
C LEU A 38 -7.04 -1.56 2.62
N ILE A 39 -6.26 -1.80 1.57
CA ILE A 39 -4.81 -1.64 1.59
C ILE A 39 -4.43 -0.16 1.72
N ASN A 40 -5.11 0.70 0.95
CA ASN A 40 -4.88 2.13 0.97
C ASN A 40 -5.18 2.73 2.35
N LYS A 41 -6.36 2.45 2.92
CA LYS A 41 -6.75 2.93 4.24
C LYS A 41 -5.72 2.52 5.30
N LYS A 42 -5.32 1.25 5.32
CA LYS A 42 -4.33 0.74 6.29
C LYS A 42 -2.95 1.40 6.11
N CYS A 43 -2.51 1.58 4.86
CA CYS A 43 -1.25 2.26 4.55
C CYS A 43 -1.28 3.73 4.98
N TYR A 44 -2.39 4.42 4.74
CA TYR A 44 -2.60 5.81 5.13
C TYR A 44 -2.61 6.00 6.64
N GLU A 45 -3.30 5.12 7.40
CA GLU A 45 -3.34 5.18 8.86
C GLU A 45 -1.94 5.01 9.47
N MET A 46 -1.15 4.05 8.97
CA MET A 46 0.23 3.84 9.39
C MET A 46 1.11 5.04 9.07
N ALA A 47 1.07 5.54 7.84
CA ALA A 47 1.84 6.71 7.45
C ALA A 47 1.44 7.95 8.28
N SER A 48 0.15 8.10 8.61
CA SER A 48 -0.33 9.19 9.46
C SER A 48 0.19 9.08 10.90
N HIS A 49 0.30 7.86 11.44
CA HIS A 49 0.96 7.63 12.73
C HIS A 49 2.44 8.04 12.68
N LEU A 50 3.19 7.60 11.67
CA LEU A 50 4.60 7.95 11.52
C LEU A 50 4.83 9.46 11.36
N ARG A 51 4.02 10.14 10.55
CA ARG A 51 4.09 11.61 10.39
C ARG A 51 3.89 12.33 11.72
N ARG A 52 2.96 11.88 12.57
CA ARG A 52 2.75 12.45 13.91
C ARG A 52 3.96 12.21 14.82
N SER A 53 4.63 11.07 14.67
CA SER A 53 5.86 10.71 15.36
C SER A 53 7.13 11.36 14.79
N GLN A 54 7.01 12.33 13.87
CA GLN A 54 8.14 13.01 13.21
C GLN A 54 9.03 12.07 12.37
N TYR A 55 8.42 11.01 11.83
CA TYR A 55 9.00 10.11 10.84
C TYR A 55 8.43 10.35 9.44
#